data_AF-A0A511YJB0-F1
#
_entry.id   AF-A0A511YJB0-F1
#
_cell.length_a   1.000
_cell.length_b   1.000
_cell.length_c   1.000
_cell.angle_alpha   90.00
_cell.angle_beta   90.00
_cell.angle_gamma   90.00
#
_symmetry.space_group_name_H-M   'P 1'
#
loop_
_entity.id
_entity.type
_entity.pdbx_description
1 polymer ?
#
loop_
_entity_poly.entity_id
_entity_poly.type
_entity_poly.pdbx_seq_one_letter_code
_entity_poly.pdbx_strand_id
1 'polypeptide(L)'
;MIRSERNFRLEAAAFLINLFLIFYLSLSTPDAVLILLVSSGVLAAEIFNTAIEKICDIIRPEFDPRIGFIKDIAAGAVLLMALISAITGVLVYWKYFFI
;
A
#
# COMPACT_ATOMS: atom_id res chain seq x y z
N MET A 1 6.43 1.81 12.59
CA MET A 1 6.22 1.32 11.21
C MET A 1 7.35 0.44 10.71
N ILE A 2 8.44 0.92 10.12
CA ILE A 2 9.46 0.04 9.48
C ILE A 2 10.03 -1.04 10.43
N ARG A 3 10.19 -0.73 11.73
CA ARG A 3 10.66 -1.71 12.73
C ARG A 3 9.55 -2.50 13.44
N SER A 4 8.29 -2.07 13.42
CA SER A 4 7.20 -2.71 14.19
C SER A 4 6.21 -3.47 13.32
N GLU A 5 5.88 -2.98 12.12
CA GLU A 5 4.83 -3.54 11.27
C GLU A 5 5.41 -4.44 10.18
N ARG A 6 4.91 -5.67 10.09
CA ARG A 6 5.31 -6.61 9.03
C ARG A 6 4.76 -6.19 7.67
N ASN A 7 3.52 -5.71 7.62
CA ASN A 7 2.85 -5.32 6.38
C ASN A 7 3.54 -4.14 5.72
N PHE A 8 3.80 -3.06 6.46
CA PHE A 8 4.56 -1.92 5.96
C PHE A 8 5.94 -2.28 5.37
N ARG A 9 6.66 -3.26 5.97
CA ARG A 9 7.94 -3.72 5.41
C ARG A 9 7.78 -4.41 4.07
N LEU A 10 6.74 -5.24 3.92
CA LEU A 10 6.45 -5.94 2.67
C LEU A 10 6.04 -4.94 1.58
N GLU A 11 5.17 -3.98 1.90
CA GLU A 11 4.74 -2.94 0.98
C GLU A 11 5.89 -2.02 0.57
N ALA A 12 6.76 -1.64 1.51
CA ALA A 12 7.95 -0.84 1.21
C ALA A 12 8.95 -1.62 0.33
N ALA A 13 9.15 -2.91 0.59
CA ALA A 13 9.96 -3.76 -0.27
C ALA A 13 9.35 -3.86 -1.68
N ALA A 14 8.04 -4.05 -1.80
CA ALA A 14 7.34 -4.07 -3.08
C ALA A 14 7.46 -2.73 -3.83
N PHE A 15 7.41 -1.61 -3.12
CA PHE A 15 7.66 -0.27 -3.68
C PHE A 15 9.08 -0.15 -4.24
N LEU A 16 10.10 -0.61 -3.50
CA LEU A 16 11.49 -0.61 -3.97
C LEU A 16 11.69 -1.51 -5.20
N ILE A 17 11.02 -2.67 -5.24
CA ILE A 17 11.01 -3.55 -6.41
C ILE A 17 10.39 -2.84 -7.61
N ASN A 18 9.26 -2.15 -7.43
CA ASN A 18 8.63 -1.36 -8.49
C ASN A 18 9.55 -0.24 -9.01
N LEU A 19 10.26 0.46 -8.13
CA LEU A 19 11.26 1.45 -8.55
C LEU A 19 12.34 0.82 -9.42
N PHE A 20 12.88 -0.33 -9.00
CA PHE A 20 13.87 -1.04 -9.81
C PHE A 20 13.32 -1.46 -11.18
N LEU A 21 12.10 -2.00 -11.22
CA LEU A 21 11.45 -2.44 -12.46
C LEU A 21 11.18 -1.30 -13.44
N ILE A 22 10.82 -0.10 -12.94
CA ILE A 22 10.63 1.09 -13.78
C ILE A 22 11.89 1.37 -14.61
N PHE A 23 13.06 1.35 -13.98
CA PHE A 23 14.33 1.59 -14.69
C PHE A 23 14.77 0.39 -15.52
N TYR A 24 14.66 -0.83 -14.97
CA TYR A 24 15.10 -2.05 -15.64
C TYR A 24 14.34 -2.33 -16.94
N LEU A 25 13.03 -2.13 -16.95
CA LEU A 25 12.16 -2.33 -18.12
C LEU A 25 12.02 -1.07 -18.98
N SER A 26 12.68 0.04 -18.61
CA SER A 26 12.58 1.32 -19.31
C SER A 26 11.13 1.76 -19.55
N LEU A 27 10.34 1.78 -18.47
CA LEU A 27 8.92 2.15 -18.54
C LEU A 27 8.72 3.54 -19.16
N SER A 28 7.69 3.68 -19.97
CA SER A 28 7.22 4.98 -20.46
C SER A 28 6.84 5.89 -19.29
N THR A 29 7.00 7.21 -19.45
CA THR A 29 6.70 8.18 -18.38
C THR A 29 5.28 8.00 -17.80
N PRO A 30 4.21 7.82 -18.60
CA PRO A 30 2.87 7.59 -18.06
C PRO A 30 2.76 6.31 -17.24
N ASP A 31 3.35 5.21 -17.70
CA ASP A 31 3.32 3.92 -17.00
C ASP A 31 4.10 3.97 -15.68
N ALA A 32 5.27 4.61 -15.69
CA ALA A 32 6.07 4.83 -14.49
C ALA A 32 5.31 5.67 -13.45
N VAL A 33 4.65 6.75 -13.88
CA VAL A 33 3.82 7.59 -12.99
C VAL A 33 2.67 6.79 -12.38
N LEU A 34 1.98 5.95 -13.17
CA LEU A 34 0.91 5.09 -12.66
C LEU A 34 1.40 4.13 -11.58
N ILE A 35 2.51 3.43 -11.83
CA ILE A 35 3.11 2.50 -10.87
C ILE A 35 3.52 3.23 -9.58
N LEU A 36 4.19 4.38 -9.71
CA LEU A 36 4.60 5.19 -8.56
C LEU A 36 3.40 5.67 -7.74
N LEU A 37 2.35 6.12 -8.40
CA LEU A 37 1.14 6.62 -7.75
C LEU A 37 0.44 5.53 -6.95
N VAL A 38 0.17 4.37 -7.56
CA VAL A 38 -0.55 3.29 -6.87
C VAL A 38 0.27 2.68 -5.74
N SER A 39 1.59 2.49 -5.95
CA SER A 39 2.46 1.88 -4.94
C SER A 39 2.77 2.80 -3.75
N SER A 40 2.95 4.10 -3.99
CA SER A 40 3.00 5.09 -2.90
C SER A 40 1.65 5.28 -2.22
N GLY A 41 0.55 5.13 -2.95
CA GLY A 41 -0.81 5.15 -2.40
C GLY A 41 -1.07 4.04 -1.40
N VAL A 42 -0.55 2.82 -1.62
CA VAL A 42 -0.60 1.72 -0.64
C VAL A 42 0.12 2.11 0.65
N LEU A 43 1.36 2.60 0.54
CA LEU A 43 2.14 3.04 1.71
C LEU A 43 1.44 4.16 2.48
N ALA A 44 0.84 5.12 1.77
CA ALA A 44 0.07 6.19 2.40
C ALA A 44 -1.16 5.64 3.14
N ALA A 45 -1.89 4.70 2.54
CA ALA A 45 -3.03 4.05 3.19
C ALA A 45 -2.62 3.31 4.46
N GLU A 46 -1.51 2.56 4.44
CA GLU A 46 -0.99 1.85 5.62
C GLU A 46 -0.54 2.82 6.72
N ILE A 47 0.07 3.96 6.35
CA ILE A 47 0.40 5.03 7.31
C ILE A 47 -0.86 5.58 7.97
N PHE A 48 -1.91 5.84 7.19
CA PHE A 48 -3.19 6.30 7.75
C PHE A 48 -3.86 5.23 8.62
N ASN A 49 -3.81 3.96 8.22
CA ASN A 49 -4.32 2.85 9.04
C ASN A 49 -3.64 2.83 10.41
N THR A 50 -2.30 2.85 10.43
CA THR A 50 -1.53 2.88 11.69
C THR A 50 -1.85 4.13 12.52
N ALA A 51 -2.01 5.30 11.88
CA ALA A 51 -2.38 6.52 12.60
C ALA A 51 -3.76 6.40 13.26
N ILE A 52 -4.75 5.87 12.54
CA ILE A 52 -6.10 5.61 13.07
C ILE A 52 -6.05 4.61 14.21
N GLU A 53 -5.34 3.50 14.06
CA GLU A 53 -5.17 2.50 15.12
C GLU A 53 -4.59 3.12 16.39
N LYS A 54 -3.53 3.94 16.28
CA LYS A 54 -2.92 4.61 17.42
C LYS A 54 -3.82 5.63 18.08
N ILE A 55 -4.57 6.41 17.30
CA ILE A 55 -5.56 7.34 17.84
C ILE A 55 -6.64 6.58 18.63
N CYS A 56 -7.15 5.48 18.07
CA CYS A 56 -8.12 4.63 18.73
C CYS A 56 -7.58 4.04 20.05
N ASP A 57 -6.34 3.54 20.06
CA ASP A 57 -5.68 3.00 21.26
C ASP A 57 -5.51 4.05 22.37
N ILE A 58 -5.24 5.31 21.98
CA ILE A 58 -5.11 6.43 22.93
C ILE A 58 -6.47 6.81 23.51
N ILE A 59 -7.52 6.88 22.69
CA ILE A 59 -8.86 7.28 23.12
C ILE A 59 -9.54 6.19 23.97
N ARG A 60 -9.32 4.92 23.61
CA ARG A 60 -9.96 3.77 24.25
C ARG A 60 -8.97 2.60 24.37
N PRO A 61 -8.20 2.52 25.49
CA PRO A 61 -7.20 1.48 25.69
C PRO A 61 -7.81 0.08 25.89
N GLU A 62 -9.05 0.03 26.38
CA GLU A 62 -9.83 -1.19 26.59
C GLU A 62 -10.56 -1.58 25.31
N PHE A 63 -10.83 -2.88 25.15
CA PHE A 63 -11.56 -3.39 24.00
C PHE A 63 -12.98 -2.78 23.90
N ASP A 64 -13.27 -2.12 22.77
CA ASP A 64 -14.59 -1.61 22.41
C ASP A 64 -14.93 -2.09 21.00
N PRO A 65 -16.07 -2.80 20.80
CA PRO A 65 -16.48 -3.30 19.48
C PRO A 65 -16.57 -2.22 18.39
N ARG A 66 -16.89 -0.97 18.77
CA ARG A 66 -16.98 0.16 17.83
C ARG A 66 -15.60 0.59 17.33
N ILE A 67 -14.61 0.54 18.21
CA ILE A 67 -13.21 0.78 17.84
C ILE A 67 -12.69 -0.33 16.94
N GLY A 68 -13.07 -1.59 17.24
CA GLY A 68 -12.79 -2.73 16.35
C GLY A 68 -13.29 -2.46 14.93
N PHE A 69 -14.56 -2.07 14.78
CA PHE A 69 -15.13 -1.74 13.48
C PHE A 69 -14.41 -0.59 12.74
N ILE A 70 -13.96 0.45 13.44
CA ILE A 70 -13.18 1.55 12.84
C ILE A 70 -11.83 1.04 12.32
N LYS A 71 -11.14 0.20 13.10
CA LYS A 71 -9.88 -0.43 12.69
C LYS A 71 -10.08 -1.35 11.49
N ASP A 72 -11.17 -2.11 11.45
CA ASP A 72 -11.51 -2.98 10.32
C ASP A 72 -11.74 -2.17 9.02
N ILE A 73 -12.41 -1.01 9.12
CA ILE A 73 -12.57 -0.11 7.96
C ILE A 73 -11.22 0.41 7.47
N ALA A 74 -10.35 0.83 8.40
CA ALA A 74 -9.04 1.36 8.05
C ALA A 74 -8.16 0.28 7.37
N ALA A 75 -8.14 -0.94 7.91
CA ALA A 75 -7.48 -2.08 7.28
C ALA A 75 -8.09 -2.44 5.92
N GLY A 76 -9.41 -2.33 5.78
CA GLY A 76 -10.12 -2.51 4.51
C GLY A 76 -9.68 -1.52 3.43
N ALA A 77 -9.39 -0.27 3.80
CA ALA A 77 -8.86 0.73 2.88
C ALA A 77 -7.46 0.37 2.36
N VAL A 78 -6.58 -0.15 3.23
CA VAL A 78 -5.26 -0.65 2.83
C VAL A 78 -5.40 -1.81 1.85
N LEU A 79 -6.26 -2.78 2.15
CA LEU A 79 -6.51 -3.93 1.28
C LEU A 79 -7.00 -3.51 -0.11
N LEU A 80 -7.94 -2.55 -0.16
CA LEU A 80 -8.45 -2.03 -1.43
C LEU A 80 -7.34 -1.36 -2.26
N MET A 81 -6.50 -0.54 -1.62
CA MET A 81 -5.35 0.09 -2.29
C MET A 81 -4.33 -0.94 -2.78
N ALA A 82 -4.03 -1.96 -1.96
CA ALA A 82 -3.12 -3.03 -2.34
C ALA A 82 -3.65 -3.82 -3.55
N LEU A 83 -4.95 -4.12 -3.59
CA LEU A 83 -5.59 -4.79 -4.72
C LEU A 83 -5.51 -3.96 -6.00
N ILE A 84 -5.84 -2.67 -5.93
CA ILE A 84 -5.75 -1.76 -7.07
C ILE A 84 -4.30 -1.68 -7.56
N SER A 85 -3.33 -1.51 -6.64
CA SER A 85 -1.91 -1.48 -6.99
C SER A 85 -1.45 -2.78 -7.67
N ALA A 86 -1.90 -3.94 -7.21
CA ALA A 86 -1.56 -5.22 -7.84
C ALA A 86 -2.14 -5.34 -9.25
N ILE A 87 -3.42 -4.98 -9.45
CA ILE A 87 -4.08 -5.01 -10.76
C ILE A 87 -3.39 -4.04 -11.73
N THR A 88 -3.12 -2.80 -11.32
CA THR A 88 -2.40 -1.82 -12.13
C THR A 88 -0.99 -2.31 -12.48
N GLY A 89 -0.28 -2.91 -11.52
CA GLY A 89 1.02 -3.52 -11.75
C GLY A 89 0.98 -4.58 -12.85
N VAL A 90 0.04 -5.52 -12.77
CA VAL A 90 -0.15 -6.56 -13.80
C VAL A 90 -0.43 -5.93 -15.17
N LEU A 91 -1.39 -5.00 -15.25
CA LEU A 91 -1.79 -4.39 -16.53
C LEU A 91 -0.66 -3.59 -17.19
N VAL A 92 0.14 -2.88 -16.39
CA VAL A 92 1.27 -2.11 -16.90
C VAL A 92 2.40 -3.04 -17.31
N TYR A 93 2.89 -3.90 -16.41
CA TYR A 93 4.05 -4.74 -16.68
C TYR A 93 3.79 -5.80 -17.76
N TRP A 94 2.55 -6.26 -17.94
CA TRP A 94 2.20 -7.20 -19.00
C TRP A 94 2.66 -6.70 -20.38
N LYS A 95 2.55 -5.39 -20.64
CA LYS A 95 2.97 -4.77 -21.90
C LYS A 95 4.48 -4.80 -22.13
N TYR A 96 5.28 -4.90 -21.09
CA TYR A 96 6.75 -4.87 -21.18
C TYR A 96 7.37 -6.27 -21.22
N PHE A 97 6.61 -7.30 -20.83
CA PHE A 97 7.08 -8.69 -20.84
C PHE A 97 6.59 -9.50 -22.05
N PHE A 98 5.43 -9.18 -22.61
CA PHE A 98 4.76 -10.01 -23.63
C PHE A 98 4.47 -9.29 -24.95
N ILE A 99 4.82 -8.01 -25.08
CA ILE A 99 4.74 -7.21 -26.32
C ILE A 99 6.16 -6.72 -26.61
#